data_AF-A0A1S3JN09-F1
#
_entry.id   AF-A0A1S3JN09-F1
#
_cell.length_a   1.000
_cell.length_b   1.000
_cell.length_c   1.000
_cell.angle_alpha   90.00
_cell.angle_beta   90.00
_cell.angle_gamma   90.00
#
_symmetry.space_group_name_H-M   'P 1'
#
loop_
_entity.id
_entity.type
_entity.pdbx_description
1 polymer ?
#
loop_
_entity_poly.entity_id
_entity_poly.type
_entity_poly.pdbx_seq_one_letter_code
_entity_poly.pdbx_strand_id
1 'polypeptide(L)'
;MEKGSTIPGKDAHQEQPKSRFLPHFLQGVDWQYHIWKWGVIFTDNSFLYLLCFCLFSVLGNFNYFFFAAHLLDLAIGIKALSTILQSVTHNGKQLVLTVMLTIVVVYVYTVIAFNFFRQFYAKEEDGEKDYKCQDMLTCFIFHLYVGVRAGGGIGDEIEAPDGDPYEVYRILFDITFFFFVIVILLAIMQ
;
A
#
# COMPACT_ATOMS: atom_id res chain seq x y z
N MET A 1 -30.76 32.53 -23.57
CA MET A 1 -31.63 33.56 -24.16
C MET A 1 -31.07 34.91 -23.76
N GLU A 2 -30.50 35.65 -24.71
CA GLU A 2 -30.21 37.08 -24.54
C GLU A 2 -30.39 37.76 -25.92
N LYS A 3 -30.82 39.02 -25.93
CA LYS A 3 -31.17 39.81 -27.14
C LYS A 3 -29.86 40.45 -27.68
N GLY A 4 -29.64 40.78 -28.95
CA GLY A 4 -30.50 40.81 -30.14
C GLY A 4 -30.41 42.19 -30.84
N SER A 5 -29.66 42.32 -31.94
CA SER A 5 -29.76 43.44 -32.92
C SER A 5 -29.02 43.14 -34.25
N THR A 6 -29.52 43.70 -35.35
CA THR A 6 -28.97 43.71 -36.73
C THR A 6 -28.30 45.08 -37.05
N ILE A 7 -27.79 45.45 -38.25
CA ILE A 7 -27.98 45.02 -39.67
C ILE A 7 -26.61 44.98 -40.43
N PRO A 8 -26.44 45.02 -41.80
CA PRO A 8 -25.30 44.36 -42.47
C PRO A 8 -24.31 45.28 -43.24
N GLY A 9 -23.25 44.69 -43.80
CA GLY A 9 -22.35 45.30 -44.80
C GLY A 9 -21.00 44.57 -44.85
N LYS A 10 -20.78 43.68 -45.83
CA LYS A 10 -19.86 43.93 -46.96
C LYS A 10 -18.60 44.71 -46.60
N ASP A 11 -17.47 44.00 -46.49
CA ASP A 11 -16.23 44.40 -47.14
C ASP A 11 -15.48 43.15 -47.61
N ALA A 12 -14.87 43.24 -48.79
CA ALA A 12 -14.14 42.14 -49.40
C ALA A 12 -12.64 42.31 -49.16
N HIS A 13 -12.01 41.31 -48.54
CA HIS A 13 -10.57 41.12 -48.66
C HIS A 13 -10.22 39.68 -49.01
N GLN A 14 -9.27 39.58 -49.93
CA GLN A 14 -9.02 38.41 -50.75
C GLN A 14 -7.57 37.96 -50.51
N GLU A 15 -7.38 36.95 -49.67
CA GLU A 15 -6.08 36.28 -49.52
C GLU A 15 -6.10 34.85 -50.05
N GLN A 16 -5.02 34.50 -50.74
CA GLN A 16 -4.79 33.24 -51.46
C GLN A 16 -4.04 32.21 -50.57
N PRO A 17 -3.97 30.92 -50.95
CA PRO A 17 -4.07 29.83 -49.98
C PRO A 17 -2.75 29.40 -49.33
N LYS A 18 -2.81 29.03 -48.04
CA LYS A 18 -1.78 28.24 -47.34
C LYS A 18 -2.36 26.93 -46.79
N SER A 19 -1.69 25.82 -47.12
CA SER A 19 -1.83 24.47 -46.52
C SER A 19 -3.26 23.96 -46.23
N ARG A 20 -4.02 23.67 -47.28
CA ARG A 20 -5.38 23.07 -47.23
C ARG A 20 -5.39 21.57 -46.86
N PHE A 21 -4.62 21.15 -45.85
CA PHE A 21 -4.46 19.72 -45.48
C PHE A 21 -4.62 19.42 -43.98
N LEU A 22 -4.39 20.37 -43.07
CA LEU A 22 -4.87 20.23 -41.69
C LEU A 22 -6.36 20.64 -41.65
N PRO A 23 -7.26 19.80 -41.10
CA PRO A 23 -8.68 20.02 -41.25
C PRO A 23 -9.18 21.17 -40.38
N HIS A 24 -9.97 22.05 -41.01
CA HIS A 24 -10.80 23.10 -40.38
C HIS A 24 -11.72 22.58 -39.25
N PHE A 25 -11.82 21.27 -39.08
CA PHE A 25 -12.50 20.58 -37.99
C PHE A 25 -11.89 20.87 -36.60
N LEU A 26 -10.57 21.10 -36.50
CA LEU A 26 -9.88 21.30 -35.22
C LEU A 26 -10.00 22.72 -34.66
N GLN A 27 -10.46 23.69 -35.46
CA GLN A 27 -10.49 25.11 -35.08
C GLN A 27 -11.72 25.53 -34.26
N GLY A 28 -12.68 24.61 -34.07
CA GLY A 28 -13.85 24.78 -33.19
C GLY A 28 -13.82 23.89 -31.93
N VAL A 29 -12.63 23.44 -31.50
CA VAL A 29 -12.47 22.54 -30.36
C VAL A 29 -12.25 23.34 -29.07
N ASP A 30 -13.26 23.37 -28.20
CA ASP A 30 -13.19 24.01 -26.88
C ASP A 30 -12.28 23.22 -25.93
N TRP A 31 -10.98 23.48 -25.98
CA TRP A 31 -9.95 22.79 -25.20
C TRP A 31 -10.24 22.76 -23.69
N GLN A 32 -10.84 23.83 -23.15
CA GLN A 32 -11.28 23.91 -21.75
C GLN A 32 -12.37 22.88 -21.41
N TYR A 33 -13.38 22.73 -22.27
CA TYR A 33 -14.44 21.73 -22.10
C TYR A 33 -13.87 20.32 -22.18
N HIS A 34 -12.93 20.08 -23.12
CA HIS A 34 -12.26 18.78 -23.21
C HIS A 34 -11.44 18.46 -21.96
N ILE A 35 -10.64 19.38 -21.42
CA ILE A 35 -9.90 19.16 -20.16
C ILE A 35 -10.86 18.84 -19.01
N TRP A 36 -11.92 19.62 -18.83
CA TRP A 36 -12.90 19.37 -17.77
C TRP A 36 -13.59 18.01 -17.93
N LYS A 37 -14.01 17.67 -19.16
CA LYS A 37 -14.62 16.38 -19.49
C LYS A 37 -13.68 15.21 -19.24
N TRP A 38 -12.40 15.32 -19.62
CA TRP A 38 -11.38 14.32 -19.29
C TRP A 38 -11.21 14.19 -17.77
N GLY A 39 -11.18 15.30 -17.03
CA GLY A 39 -11.14 15.29 -15.56
C GLY A 39 -12.31 14.50 -14.94
N VAL A 40 -13.54 14.75 -15.39
CA VAL A 40 -14.73 14.00 -14.95
C VAL A 40 -14.62 12.50 -15.30
N ILE A 41 -14.16 12.17 -16.50
CA ILE A 41 -13.94 10.78 -16.93
C ILE A 41 -12.89 10.07 -16.05
N PHE A 42 -11.79 10.74 -15.71
CA PHE A 42 -10.77 10.21 -14.81
C PHE A 42 -11.22 10.11 -13.34
N THR A 43 -12.31 10.77 -12.93
CA THR A 43 -12.91 10.59 -11.60
C THR A 43 -13.93 9.45 -11.51
N ASP A 44 -14.30 8.83 -12.63
CA ASP A 44 -15.24 7.69 -12.61
C ASP A 44 -14.53 6.37 -12.27
N ASN A 45 -15.02 5.67 -11.25
CA ASN A 45 -14.42 4.42 -10.77
C ASN A 45 -14.46 3.29 -11.80
N SER A 46 -15.48 3.23 -12.66
CA SER A 46 -15.60 2.19 -13.69
C SER A 46 -14.64 2.46 -14.85
N PHE A 47 -14.46 3.73 -15.21
CA PHE A 47 -13.45 4.13 -16.18
C PHE A 47 -12.03 3.88 -15.66
N LEU A 48 -11.72 4.25 -14.42
CA LEU A 48 -10.42 3.97 -13.80
C LEU A 48 -10.10 2.48 -13.75
N TYR A 49 -11.08 1.64 -13.41
CA TYR A 49 -10.93 0.18 -13.41
C TYR A 49 -10.56 -0.35 -14.81
N LEU A 50 -11.32 0.06 -15.85
CA LEU A 50 -11.04 -0.34 -17.24
C LEU A 50 -9.71 0.20 -17.76
N LEU A 51 -9.33 1.42 -17.35
CA LEU A 51 -8.03 2.01 -17.67
C LEU A 51 -6.89 1.21 -17.04
N CYS A 52 -6.98 0.86 -15.76
CA CYS A 52 -6.01 0.02 -15.08
C CYS A 52 -5.88 -1.36 -15.75
N PHE A 53 -6.99 -2.00 -16.12
CA PHE A 53 -6.99 -3.26 -16.88
C PHE A 53 -6.22 -3.12 -18.21
N CYS A 54 -6.48 -2.06 -18.98
CA CYS A 54 -5.77 -1.78 -20.22
C CYS A 54 -4.27 -1.53 -20.00
N LEU A 55 -3.90 -0.75 -18.97
CA LEU A 55 -2.51 -0.50 -18.60
C LEU A 55 -1.78 -1.79 -18.19
N PHE A 56 -2.39 -2.65 -17.39
CA PHE A 56 -1.83 -3.95 -17.05
C PHE A 56 -1.69 -4.87 -18.27
N SER A 57 -2.63 -4.84 -19.22
CA SER A 57 -2.53 -5.59 -20.48
C SER A 57 -1.33 -5.15 -21.33
N VAL A 58 -1.09 -3.83 -21.43
CA VAL A 58 0.10 -3.28 -22.10
C VAL A 58 1.38 -3.64 -21.35
N LEU A 59 1.41 -3.54 -20.02
CA LEU A 59 2.56 -3.96 -19.20
C LEU A 59 2.85 -5.46 -19.30
N GLY A 60 1.81 -6.29 -19.47
CA GLY A 60 1.92 -7.74 -19.73
C GLY A 60 2.70 -8.07 -20.99
N ASN A 61 2.65 -7.21 -22.01
CA ASN A 61 3.44 -7.39 -23.22
C ASN A 61 4.95 -7.20 -22.97
N PHE A 62 5.33 -6.37 -22.01
CA PHE A 62 6.73 -6.19 -21.59
C PHE A 62 7.19 -7.28 -20.61
N ASN A 63 6.33 -7.77 -19.72
CA ASN A 63 6.65 -8.83 -18.76
C ASN A 63 5.44 -9.74 -18.49
N TYR A 64 5.61 -11.05 -18.73
CA TYR A 64 4.53 -12.05 -18.57
C TYR A 64 3.87 -12.08 -17.18
N PHE A 65 4.57 -11.64 -16.13
CA PHE A 65 4.05 -11.58 -14.76
C PHE A 65 2.75 -10.76 -14.65
N PHE A 66 2.59 -9.66 -15.39
CA PHE A 66 1.38 -8.83 -15.30
C PHE A 66 0.12 -9.52 -15.87
N PHE A 67 0.24 -10.60 -16.65
CA PHE A 67 -0.92 -11.42 -17.02
C PHE A 67 -1.52 -12.16 -15.81
N ALA A 68 -0.73 -12.48 -14.78
CA ALA A 68 -1.25 -13.09 -13.55
C ALA A 68 -2.19 -12.14 -12.78
N ALA A 69 -1.97 -10.83 -12.84
CA ALA A 69 -2.84 -9.84 -12.22
C ALA A 69 -4.26 -9.83 -12.81
N HIS A 70 -4.41 -10.10 -14.12
CA HIS A 70 -5.72 -10.22 -14.78
C HIS A 70 -6.51 -11.44 -14.29
N LEU A 71 -5.81 -12.52 -13.87
CA LEU A 71 -6.46 -13.70 -13.32
C LEU A 71 -7.02 -13.44 -11.91
N LEU A 72 -6.32 -12.64 -11.09
CA LEU A 72 -6.81 -12.18 -9.80
C LEU A 72 -8.05 -11.29 -9.96
N ASP A 73 -8.01 -10.38 -10.92
CA ASP A 73 -9.12 -9.49 -11.25
C ASP A 73 -10.38 -10.25 -11.70
N LEU A 74 -10.22 -11.22 -12.61
CA LEU A 74 -11.28 -12.15 -13.02
C LEU A 74 -11.87 -12.92 -11.84
N ALA A 75 -11.05 -13.34 -10.87
CA ALA A 75 -11.51 -14.03 -9.67
C ALA A 75 -12.34 -13.12 -8.76
N ILE A 76 -11.95 -11.85 -8.58
CA ILE A 76 -12.71 -10.85 -7.80
C ILE A 76 -14.04 -10.50 -8.49
N GLY A 77 -14.11 -10.58 -9.82
CA GLY A 77 -15.35 -10.43 -10.59
C GLY A 77 -16.44 -11.47 -10.26
N ILE A 78 -16.08 -12.60 -9.62
CA ILE A 78 -17.05 -13.61 -9.16
C ILE A 78 -17.75 -13.11 -7.90
N LYS A 79 -19.09 -12.96 -7.96
CA LYS A 79 -19.93 -12.42 -6.87
C LYS A 79 -19.67 -13.04 -5.49
N ALA A 80 -19.36 -14.34 -5.44
CA ALA A 80 -19.03 -15.04 -4.21
C ALA A 80 -17.73 -14.52 -3.56
N LEU A 81 -16.65 -14.38 -4.33
CA LEU A 81 -15.35 -13.90 -3.84
C LEU A 81 -15.41 -12.41 -3.50
N SER A 82 -16.11 -11.60 -4.31
CA SER A 82 -16.36 -10.18 -4.03
C SER A 82 -17.05 -9.98 -2.67
N THR A 83 -18.02 -10.84 -2.33
CA THR A 83 -18.74 -10.77 -1.04
C THR A 83 -17.82 -11.13 0.15
N ILE A 84 -16.92 -12.09 -0.01
CA ILE A 84 -15.90 -12.44 1.00
C ILE A 84 -14.89 -11.30 1.17
N LEU A 85 -14.46 -10.66 0.09
CA LEU A 85 -13.58 -9.49 0.17
C LEU A 85 -14.29 -8.29 0.83
N GLN A 86 -15.59 -8.13 0.57
CA GLN A 86 -16.42 -7.09 1.20
C GLN A 86 -16.57 -7.29 2.71
N SER A 87 -16.68 -8.51 3.23
CA SER A 87 -16.79 -8.69 4.69
C SER A 87 -15.52 -8.23 5.44
N VAL A 88 -14.34 -8.44 4.86
CA VAL A 88 -13.06 -7.97 5.41
C VAL A 88 -12.92 -6.44 5.25
N THR A 89 -13.26 -5.90 4.08
CA THR A 89 -13.07 -4.48 3.77
C THR A 89 -14.14 -3.55 4.36
N HIS A 90 -15.34 -4.06 4.70
CA HIS A 90 -16.42 -3.29 5.35
C HIS A 90 -15.96 -2.59 6.63
N ASN A 91 -15.13 -3.26 7.44
CA ASN A 91 -14.57 -2.72 8.68
C ASN A 91 -13.11 -2.25 8.51
N GLY A 92 -12.66 -2.02 7.27
CA GLY A 92 -11.25 -1.78 6.94
C GLY A 92 -10.60 -0.60 7.68
N LYS A 93 -11.37 0.42 8.06
CA LYS A 93 -10.88 1.52 8.91
C LYS A 93 -10.40 1.03 10.29
N GLN A 94 -11.12 0.10 10.90
CA GLN A 94 -10.74 -0.48 12.18
C GLN A 94 -9.52 -1.39 12.03
N LEU A 95 -9.48 -2.22 10.97
CA LEU A 95 -8.32 -3.06 10.67
C LEU A 95 -7.03 -2.24 10.50
N VAL A 96 -7.07 -1.17 9.71
CA VAL A 96 -5.91 -0.26 9.52
C VAL A 96 -5.50 0.40 10.84
N LEU A 97 -6.46 0.81 11.68
CA LEU A 97 -6.15 1.41 12.99
C LEU A 97 -5.47 0.39 13.92
N THR A 98 -5.94 -0.86 13.95
CA THR A 98 -5.32 -1.94 14.74
C THR A 98 -3.92 -2.26 14.25
N VAL A 99 -3.69 -2.39 12.93
CA VAL A 99 -2.34 -2.62 12.37
C VAL A 99 -1.38 -1.48 12.71
N MET A 100 -1.83 -0.23 12.64
CA MET A 100 -1.02 0.93 13.04
C MET A 100 -0.68 0.92 14.53
N LEU A 101 -1.64 0.53 15.40
CA LEU A 101 -1.39 0.36 16.83
C LEU A 101 -0.35 -0.75 17.09
N THR A 102 -0.47 -1.90 16.41
CA THR A 102 0.51 -3.00 16.51
C THR A 102 1.91 -2.57 16.12
N ILE A 103 2.06 -1.83 15.02
CA ILE A 103 3.36 -1.28 14.58
C ILE A 103 3.97 -0.38 15.66
N VAL A 104 3.18 0.51 16.28
CA VAL A 104 3.64 1.41 17.35
C VAL A 104 4.04 0.62 18.61
N VAL A 105 3.25 -0.36 19.02
CA VAL A 105 3.56 -1.19 20.20
C VAL A 105 4.85 -2.00 19.98
N VAL A 106 4.99 -2.67 18.83
CA VAL A 106 6.21 -3.42 18.46
C VAL A 106 7.43 -2.51 18.40
N TYR A 107 7.29 -1.27 17.90
CA TYR A 107 8.37 -0.28 17.89
C TYR A 107 8.82 0.10 19.30
N VAL A 108 7.90 0.30 20.26
CA VAL A 108 8.27 0.57 21.67
C VAL A 108 9.02 -0.61 22.29
N TYR A 109 8.57 -1.85 22.08
CA TYR A 109 9.30 -3.04 22.52
C TYR A 109 10.69 -3.13 21.87
N THR A 110 10.82 -2.81 20.59
CA THR A 110 12.13 -2.76 19.89
C THR A 110 13.06 -1.72 20.50
N VAL A 111 12.58 -0.52 20.82
CA VAL A 111 13.39 0.53 21.48
C VAL A 111 13.92 0.04 22.83
N ILE A 112 13.07 -0.61 23.63
CA ILE A 112 13.46 -1.18 24.92
C ILE A 112 14.50 -2.29 24.73
N ALA A 113 14.26 -3.23 23.79
CA ALA A 113 15.21 -4.30 23.46
C ALA A 113 16.57 -3.78 22.99
N PHE A 114 16.59 -2.80 22.10
CA PHE A 114 17.81 -2.23 21.55
C PHE A 114 18.66 -1.49 22.59
N ASN A 115 18.03 -0.84 23.58
CA ASN A 115 18.75 -0.12 24.63
C ASN A 115 19.25 -1.02 25.76
N PHE A 116 18.44 -1.99 26.21
CA PHE A 116 18.75 -2.80 27.40
C PHE A 116 19.22 -4.22 27.10
N PHE A 117 18.69 -4.85 26.04
CA PHE A 117 18.87 -6.28 25.77
C PHE A 117 19.77 -6.58 24.56
N ARG A 118 20.48 -5.58 24.00
CA ARG A 118 21.26 -5.70 22.76
C ARG A 118 22.20 -6.91 22.71
N GLN A 119 22.81 -7.28 23.84
CA GLN A 119 23.73 -8.42 23.93
C GLN A 119 23.07 -9.79 23.69
N PHE A 120 21.79 -9.93 24.01
CA PHE A 120 21.03 -11.19 23.87
C PHE A 120 20.54 -11.46 22.43
N TYR A 121 20.69 -10.50 21.52
CA TYR A 121 20.30 -10.63 20.11
C TYR A 121 21.47 -11.06 19.21
N ALA A 122 22.54 -11.60 19.80
CA ALA A 122 23.59 -12.32 19.10
C ALA A 122 23.20 -13.80 19.06
N LYS A 123 23.15 -14.40 17.86
CA LYS A 123 23.15 -15.87 17.70
C LYS A 123 24.54 -16.30 17.24
N GLU A 124 25.08 -17.36 17.84
CA GLU A 124 26.28 -18.05 17.31
C GLU A 124 25.84 -19.10 16.27
N GLU A 125 26.11 -18.84 14.99
CA GLU A 125 25.85 -19.78 13.89
C GLU A 125 27.17 -20.05 13.17
N ASP A 126 27.58 -21.33 13.11
CA ASP A 126 28.83 -21.82 12.51
C ASP A 126 30.14 -21.10 12.93
N GLY A 127 30.15 -20.51 14.13
CA GLY A 127 31.32 -19.83 14.70
C GLY A 127 31.43 -18.33 14.34
N GLU A 128 30.49 -17.78 13.58
CA GLU A 128 30.29 -16.34 13.44
C GLU A 128 29.14 -15.86 14.36
N LYS A 129 29.30 -14.67 14.95
CA LYS A 129 28.28 -14.03 15.79
C LYS A 129 27.42 -13.12 14.93
N ASP A 130 26.22 -13.57 14.58
CA ASP A 130 25.25 -12.72 13.87
C ASP A 130 24.39 -11.92 14.86
N TYR A 131 24.56 -10.60 14.83
CA TYR A 131 23.87 -9.65 15.70
C TYR A 131 22.58 -9.14 15.03
N LYS A 132 21.46 -9.79 15.32
CA LYS A 132 20.14 -9.42 14.76
C LYS A 132 19.68 -8.00 15.15
N CYS A 133 20.26 -7.41 16.20
CA CYS A 133 20.03 -6.02 16.63
C CYS A 133 21.32 -5.16 16.63
N GLN A 134 22.08 -5.17 15.52
CA GLN A 134 23.15 -4.19 15.30
C GLN A 134 22.58 -2.78 15.04
N ASP A 135 21.61 -2.66 14.12
CA ASP A 135 20.91 -1.42 13.77
C ASP A 135 19.45 -1.43 14.25
N MET A 136 18.91 -0.24 14.52
CA MET A 136 17.52 -0.08 14.98
C MET A 136 16.50 -0.62 13.96
N LEU A 137 16.73 -0.38 12.66
CA LEU A 137 15.82 -0.84 11.60
C LEU A 137 15.82 -2.37 11.49
N THR A 138 16.99 -3.01 11.53
CA THR A 138 17.14 -4.47 11.50
C THR A 138 16.47 -5.10 12.72
N CYS A 139 16.68 -4.52 13.90
CA CYS A 139 16.04 -4.95 15.15
C CYS A 139 14.51 -4.84 15.07
N PHE A 140 13.98 -3.75 14.50
CA PHE A 140 12.53 -3.56 14.31
C PHE A 140 11.94 -4.56 13.31
N ILE A 141 12.61 -4.79 12.18
CA ILE A 141 12.20 -5.78 11.18
C ILE A 141 12.20 -7.19 11.80
N PHE A 142 13.20 -7.52 12.62
CA PHE A 142 13.25 -8.78 13.36
C PHE A 142 12.04 -8.96 14.30
N HIS A 143 11.72 -7.96 15.13
CA HIS A 143 10.55 -8.01 16.01
C HIS A 143 9.22 -8.12 15.22
N LEU A 144 9.10 -7.43 14.08
CA LEU A 144 7.90 -7.44 13.25
C LEU A 144 7.73 -8.75 12.46
N TYR A 145 8.81 -9.33 11.91
CA TYR A 145 8.77 -10.52 11.05
C TYR A 145 8.88 -11.84 11.81
N VAL A 146 9.67 -11.88 12.87
CA VAL A 146 9.86 -13.06 13.72
C VAL A 146 8.94 -12.96 14.93
N GLY A 147 9.04 -11.88 15.72
CA GLY A 147 8.28 -11.75 16.96
C GLY A 147 6.75 -11.83 16.81
N VAL A 148 6.16 -11.16 15.82
CA VAL A 148 4.69 -11.20 15.57
C VAL A 148 4.23 -12.51 14.93
N ARG A 149 5.14 -13.26 14.29
CA ARG A 149 4.85 -14.48 13.54
C ARG A 149 5.11 -15.77 14.34
N ALA A 150 6.03 -15.72 15.30
CA ALA A 150 6.31 -16.80 16.23
C ALA A 150 5.13 -16.98 17.18
N GLY A 151 4.65 -18.23 17.31
CA GLY A 151 3.42 -18.54 18.04
C GLY A 151 3.49 -18.25 19.54
N GLY A 152 4.67 -18.35 20.17
CA GLY A 152 4.92 -17.97 21.57
C GLY A 152 5.54 -16.56 21.74
N GLY A 153 5.67 -15.79 20.66
CA GLY A 153 6.32 -14.48 20.67
C GLY A 153 7.84 -14.56 20.53
N ILE A 154 8.55 -13.50 20.93
CA ILE A 154 9.97 -13.32 20.60
C ILE A 154 10.95 -14.16 21.44
N GLY A 155 10.48 -14.71 22.57
CA GLY A 155 11.28 -15.61 23.43
C GLY A 155 11.57 -16.98 22.80
N ASP A 156 10.76 -17.45 21.84
CA ASP A 156 10.96 -18.72 21.14
C ASP A 156 12.21 -18.71 20.23
N GLU A 157 12.67 -17.51 19.84
CA GLU A 157 13.63 -17.28 18.77
C GLU A 157 14.92 -16.59 19.25
N ILE A 158 15.08 -16.43 20.55
CA ILE A 158 16.27 -15.84 21.20
C ILE A 158 16.82 -16.87 22.19
N GLU A 159 18.12 -16.85 22.44
CA GLU A 159 18.76 -17.76 23.39
C GLU A 159 18.20 -17.58 24.81
N ALA A 160 18.18 -18.67 25.59
CA ALA A 160 17.66 -18.66 26.95
C ALA A 160 18.47 -17.68 27.83
N PRO A 161 17.82 -16.90 28.71
CA PRO A 161 18.49 -15.86 29.51
C PRO A 161 19.32 -16.38 30.70
N ASP A 162 19.69 -17.66 30.69
CA ASP A 162 20.23 -18.39 31.84
C ASP A 162 21.56 -17.80 32.33
N GLY A 163 21.55 -17.21 33.54
CA GLY A 163 22.77 -16.80 34.25
C GLY A 163 23.17 -15.32 34.14
N ASP A 164 22.41 -14.49 33.43
CA ASP A 164 22.62 -13.03 33.38
C ASP A 164 21.81 -12.28 34.48
N PRO A 165 22.31 -11.18 35.06
CA PRO A 165 21.60 -10.44 36.12
C PRO A 165 20.28 -9.78 35.65
N TYR A 166 20.00 -9.80 34.35
CA TYR A 166 18.77 -9.27 33.75
C TYR A 166 17.75 -10.36 33.36
N GLU A 167 17.98 -11.63 33.72
CA GLU A 167 17.13 -12.78 33.40
C GLU A 167 15.63 -12.52 33.69
N VAL A 168 15.31 -12.06 34.90
CA VAL A 168 13.93 -11.75 35.32
C VAL A 168 13.29 -10.65 34.47
N TYR A 169 14.05 -9.63 34.07
CA TYR A 169 13.55 -8.56 33.20
C TYR A 169 13.32 -9.04 31.76
N ARG A 170 14.16 -9.98 31.27
CA ARG A 170 14.00 -10.61 29.96
C ARG A 170 12.72 -11.48 29.92
N ILE A 171 12.51 -12.32 30.94
CA ILE A 171 11.31 -13.16 31.07
C ILE A 171 10.03 -12.29 31.12
N LEU A 172 10.04 -11.20 31.89
CA LEU A 172 8.90 -10.27 31.94
C LEU A 172 8.67 -9.56 30.59
N PHE A 173 9.73 -9.19 29.87
CA PHE A 173 9.64 -8.60 28.53
C PHE A 173 8.99 -9.57 27.54
N ASP A 174 9.42 -10.84 27.50
CA ASP A 174 8.89 -11.82 26.54
C ASP A 174 7.43 -12.18 26.84
N ILE A 175 7.06 -12.37 28.13
CA ILE A 175 5.67 -12.63 28.55
C ILE A 175 4.75 -11.44 28.22
N THR A 176 5.19 -10.20 28.47
CA THR A 176 4.38 -9.02 28.16
C THR A 176 4.25 -8.80 26.66
N PHE A 177 5.30 -9.03 25.88
CA PHE A 177 5.25 -9.02 24.42
C PHE A 177 4.22 -10.04 23.90
N PHE A 178 4.29 -11.30 24.34
CA PHE A 178 3.33 -12.34 23.96
C PHE A 178 1.88 -11.96 24.30
N PHE A 179 1.62 -11.51 25.53
CA PHE A 179 0.26 -11.18 25.96
C PHE A 179 -0.33 -9.96 25.20
N PHE A 180 0.43 -8.88 25.05
CA PHE A 180 -0.08 -7.68 24.38
C PHE A 180 -0.12 -7.82 22.86
N VAL A 181 0.92 -8.37 22.22
CA VAL A 181 1.05 -8.38 20.76
C VAL A 181 0.37 -9.61 20.14
N ILE A 182 0.55 -10.80 20.72
CA ILE A 182 0.00 -12.05 20.17
C ILE A 182 -1.42 -12.28 20.69
N VAL A 183 -1.64 -12.30 22.01
CA VAL A 183 -2.95 -12.65 22.58
C VAL A 183 -3.99 -11.55 22.39
N ILE A 184 -3.66 -10.28 22.66
CA ILE A 184 -4.64 -9.18 22.54
C ILE A 184 -4.74 -8.67 21.10
N LEU A 185 -3.64 -8.22 20.49
CA LEU A 185 -3.72 -7.50 19.21
C LEU A 185 -4.06 -8.40 18.01
N LEU A 186 -3.66 -9.68 17.97
CA LEU A 186 -4.12 -10.59 16.91
C LEU A 186 -5.58 -11.00 17.10
N ALA A 187 -6.05 -11.22 18.34
CA ALA A 187 -7.45 -11.56 18.62
C ALA A 187 -8.43 -10.42 18.28
N ILE A 188 -7.97 -9.16 18.22
CA ILE A 188 -8.77 -8.01 17.74
C ILE A 188 -8.86 -7.99 16.19
N MET A 189 -7.99 -8.70 15.48
CA MET A 189 -8.02 -8.81 14.01
C MET A 189 -8.73 -10.08 13.49
N GLN A 190 -9.10 -11.00 14.38
CA GLN A 190 -9.80 -12.26 14.07
C GLN A 190 -11.32 -12.12 14.23
#